data_AF-A0A8T5QZG5-F1
#
_entry.id   AF-A0A8T5QZG5-F1
#
_cell.length_a   1.000
_cell.length_b   1.000
_cell.length_c   1.000
_cell.angle_alpha   90.00
_cell.angle_beta   90.00
_cell.angle_gamma   90.00
#
_symmetry.space_group_name_H-M   'P 1'
#
loop_
_entity.id
_entity.type
_entity.pdbx_description
1 polymer ?
#
loop_
_entity_poly.entity_id
_entity_poly.type
_entity_poly.pdbx_seq_one_letter_code
_entity_poly.pdbx_strand_id
1 'polypeptide(L)'
;MITKYGEIPNNDLILYFKRLIPQMYKLMPMKENKNITYEKYLTKLIRQLHGGNRLIISSNLFIEILFNLESLFDIEDVDLHNSLVKENITTCQTIIHKLEKEDVGMEG
;
A
#
# COMPACT_ATOMS: atom_id res chain seq x y z
N MET A 1 12.88 0.43 -13.00
CA MET A 1 13.42 0.66 -11.62
C MET A 1 14.28 -0.54 -11.20
N ILE A 2 15.57 -0.33 -10.91
CA ILE A 2 16.52 -1.42 -10.61
C ILE A 2 16.49 -1.77 -9.12
N THR A 3 16.22 -3.03 -8.80
CA THR A 3 16.23 -3.59 -7.45
C THR A 3 17.40 -4.55 -7.26
N LYS A 4 17.65 -5.02 -6.03
CA LYS A 4 18.64 -6.10 -5.78
C LYS A 4 18.31 -7.44 -6.46
N TYR A 5 17.12 -7.56 -7.05
CA TYR A 5 16.68 -8.72 -7.83
C TYR A 5 16.58 -8.41 -9.34
N GLY A 6 17.12 -7.27 -9.79
CA GLY A 6 16.98 -6.77 -11.16
C GLY A 6 15.86 -5.75 -11.30
N GLU A 7 15.54 -5.40 -12.55
CA GLU A 7 14.45 -4.50 -12.87
C GLU A 7 13.10 -5.20 -12.71
N ILE A 8 12.18 -4.58 -11.97
CA ILE A 8 10.81 -5.08 -11.86
C ILE A 8 9.97 -4.41 -12.93
N PRO A 9 9.28 -5.18 -13.78
CA PRO A 9 8.34 -4.63 -14.75
C PRO A 9 7.24 -3.80 -14.07
N ASN A 10 6.88 -2.67 -14.67
CA ASN A 10 5.80 -1.81 -14.19
C ASN A 10 4.50 -2.60 -13.99
N ASN A 11 4.20 -3.54 -14.89
CA ASN A 11 3.04 -4.43 -14.78
C ASN A 11 3.02 -5.26 -13.48
N ASP A 12 4.15 -5.77 -13.02
CA ASP A 12 4.21 -6.54 -11.77
C ASP A 12 3.96 -5.64 -10.54
N LEU A 13 4.46 -4.40 -10.58
CA LEU A 13 4.19 -3.40 -9.55
C LEU A 13 2.72 -2.99 -9.54
N ILE A 14 2.12 -2.77 -10.72
CA ILE A 14 0.70 -2.45 -10.87
C ILE A 14 -0.15 -3.60 -10.27
N LEU A 15 0.16 -4.84 -10.61
CA LEU A 15 -0.54 -6.01 -10.06
C LEU A 15 -0.36 -6.12 -8.54
N TYR A 16 0.83 -5.80 -8.03
CA TYR A 16 1.08 -5.75 -6.59
C TYR A 16 0.16 -4.75 -5.88
N PHE A 17 0.10 -3.49 -6.34
CA PHE A 17 -0.77 -2.47 -5.73
C PHE A 17 -2.27 -2.80 -5.92
N LYS A 18 -2.67 -3.33 -7.08
CA LYS A 18 -4.06 -3.78 -7.32
C LYS A 18 -4.48 -4.90 -6.35
N ARG A 19 -3.56 -5.76 -5.90
CA ARG A 19 -3.80 -6.77 -4.86
C ARG A 19 -3.77 -6.19 -3.44
N LEU A 20 -3.07 -5.08 -3.22
CA LEU A 20 -2.92 -4.45 -1.91
C LEU A 20 -4.16 -3.63 -1.50
N ILE A 21 -4.74 -2.89 -2.44
CA ILE A 21 -5.94 -2.06 -2.23
C ILE A 21 -7.09 -2.81 -1.54
N PRO A 22 -7.58 -3.98 -2.04
CA PRO A 22 -8.67 -4.69 -1.38
C PRO A 22 -8.27 -5.22 0.01
N GLN A 23 -6.99 -5.42 0.27
CA GLN A 23 -6.51 -5.80 1.60
C GLN A 23 -6.56 -4.63 2.57
N MET A 24 -6.24 -3.41 2.12
CA MET A 24 -6.40 -2.19 2.92
C MET A 24 -7.87 -1.89 3.20
N TYR A 25 -8.77 -2.05 2.21
CA TYR A 25 -10.21 -1.86 2.42
C TYR A 25 -10.77 -2.71 3.56
N LYS A 26 -10.25 -3.93 3.78
CA LYS A 26 -10.66 -4.80 4.89
C LYS A 26 -10.34 -4.25 6.28
N LEU A 27 -9.36 -3.34 6.41
CA LEU A 27 -9.00 -2.76 7.70
C LEU A 27 -10.16 -1.97 8.32
N MET A 28 -10.95 -1.25 7.50
CA MET A 28 -12.07 -0.43 7.98
C MET A 28 -13.14 -1.27 8.69
N PRO A 29 -13.80 -2.26 8.06
CA PRO A 29 -14.79 -3.08 8.75
C PRO A 29 -14.18 -3.93 9.86
N MET A 30 -12.88 -4.27 9.80
CA MET A 30 -12.22 -4.96 10.91
C MET A 30 -12.09 -4.07 12.15
N LYS A 31 -11.74 -2.79 11.98
CA LYS A 31 -11.67 -1.82 13.07
C LYS A 31 -13.05 -1.51 13.64
N GLU A 32 -14.02 -1.22 12.78
CA GLU A 32 -15.42 -0.94 13.15
C GLU A 32 -16.03 -2.06 14.01
N ASN A 33 -15.80 -3.31 13.60
CA ASN A 33 -16.34 -4.49 14.28
C ASN A 33 -15.44 -5.01 15.43
N LYS A 34 -14.39 -4.26 15.83
CA LYS A 34 -13.43 -4.65 16.87
C LYS A 34 -12.91 -6.08 16.68
N ASN A 35 -12.57 -6.43 15.44
CA ASN A 35 -12.18 -7.78 15.08
C ASN A 35 -10.90 -8.18 15.80
N ILE A 36 -10.92 -9.31 16.53
CA ILE A 36 -9.79 -9.82 17.31
C ILE A 36 -8.53 -10.11 16.49
N THR A 37 -8.65 -10.25 15.17
CA THR A 37 -7.53 -10.51 14.26
C THR A 37 -7.00 -9.26 13.56
N TYR A 38 -7.56 -8.09 13.86
CA TYR A 38 -7.17 -6.81 13.24
C TYR A 38 -5.66 -6.56 13.29
N GLU A 39 -5.06 -6.58 14.48
CA GLU A 39 -3.62 -6.29 14.63
C GLU A 39 -2.73 -7.29 13.88
N LYS A 40 -3.11 -8.58 13.93
CA LYS A 40 -2.41 -9.64 13.20
C LYS A 40 -2.51 -9.43 11.68
N TYR A 41 -3.67 -8.99 11.21
CA TYR A 41 -3.90 -8.69 9.80
C TYR A 41 -3.11 -7.46 9.35
N LEU A 42 -3.16 -6.37 10.12
CA LEU A 42 -2.39 -5.15 9.85
C LEU A 42 -0.88 -5.44 9.85
N THR A 43 -0.39 -6.19 10.83
CA THR A 43 1.01 -6.64 10.89
C THR A 43 1.41 -7.43 9.64
N LYS A 44 0.54 -8.34 9.16
CA LYS A 44 0.79 -9.10 7.93
C LYS A 44 0.89 -8.18 6.72
N LEU A 45 0.00 -7.19 6.61
CA LEU A 45 -0.01 -6.21 5.53
C LEU A 45 1.28 -5.38 5.52
N ILE A 46 1.67 -4.82 6.67
CA ILE A 46 2.90 -4.06 6.84
C ILE A 46 4.13 -4.90 6.49
N ARG A 47 4.19 -6.17 6.93
CA ARG A 47 5.30 -7.07 6.56
C ARG A 47 5.38 -7.34 5.05
N GLN A 48 4.24 -7.48 4.37
CA GLN A 48 4.20 -7.63 2.92
C GLN A 48 4.70 -6.37 2.21
N LEU A 49 4.33 -5.18 2.68
CA LEU A 49 4.89 -3.91 2.19
C LEU A 49 6.38 -3.81 2.48
N HIS A 50 6.82 -4.08 3.71
CA HIS A 50 8.23 -3.98 4.08
C HIS A 50 9.11 -4.94 3.25
N GLY A 51 8.61 -6.13 2.94
CA GLY A 51 9.24 -7.06 1.99
C GLY A 51 9.33 -6.50 0.57
N GLY A 52 8.30 -5.77 0.13
CA GLY A 52 8.26 -5.02 -1.13
C GLY A 52 9.09 -3.73 -1.13
N ASN A 53 9.34 -3.11 0.03
CA ASN A 53 10.14 -1.89 0.16
C ASN A 53 11.56 -2.10 -0.38
N ARG A 54 12.13 -3.30 -0.19
CA ARG A 54 13.43 -3.69 -0.77
C ARG A 54 13.48 -3.63 -2.31
N LEU A 55 12.33 -3.45 -2.95
CA LEU A 55 12.12 -3.37 -4.39
C LEU A 55 11.74 -1.96 -4.88
N ILE A 56 11.26 -1.08 -3.99
CA ILE A 56 10.65 0.23 -4.33
C ILE A 56 11.27 1.34 -3.45
N ILE A 57 12.60 1.32 -3.29
CA ILE A 57 13.32 2.12 -2.28
C ILE A 57 13.26 3.65 -2.51
N SER A 58 12.73 4.14 -3.64
CA SER A 58 12.87 5.54 -4.05
C SER A 58 11.58 6.35 -4.21
N SER A 59 10.41 5.83 -3.83
CA SER A 59 9.16 6.60 -3.89
C SER A 59 8.72 7.08 -2.51
N ASN A 60 8.71 8.40 -2.29
CA ASN A 60 8.16 9.02 -1.08
C ASN A 60 6.74 8.53 -0.77
N LEU A 61 5.95 8.22 -1.81
CA LEU A 61 4.60 7.69 -1.69
C LEU A 61 4.57 6.29 -1.05
N PHE A 62 5.60 5.47 -1.25
CA PHE A 62 5.69 4.16 -0.62
C PHE A 62 5.98 4.27 0.88
N ILE A 63 6.87 5.18 1.23
CA ILE A 63 7.22 5.50 2.62
C ILE A 63 5.99 6.03 3.36
N GLU A 64 5.23 6.92 2.72
CA GLU A 64 3.97 7.45 3.24
C GLU A 64 2.96 6.34 3.55
N ILE A 65 2.74 5.39 2.62
CA ILE A 65 1.84 4.26 2.84
C ILE A 65 2.29 3.43 4.06
N LEU A 66 3.60 3.16 4.19
CA LEU A 66 4.12 2.36 5.30
C LEU A 66 3.89 3.05 6.65
N PHE A 67 4.25 4.34 6.75
CA PHE A 67 4.05 5.12 7.98
C PHE A 67 2.58 5.22 8.36
N ASN A 68 1.71 5.49 7.38
CA ASN A 68 0.29 5.58 7.63
C ASN A 68 -0.31 4.24 8.06
N LEU A 69 0.16 3.11 7.54
CA LEU A 69 -0.29 1.80 8.00
C LEU A 69 0.19 1.48 9.42
N GLU A 70 1.43 1.86 9.76
CA GLU A 70 1.96 1.68 11.12
C GLU A 70 1.19 2.51 12.14
N SER A 71 0.82 3.76 11.80
CA SER A 71 0.05 4.61 12.72
C SER A 71 -1.35 4.09 13.03
N LEU A 72 -1.92 3.20 12.20
CA LEU A 72 -3.25 2.62 12.44
C LEU A 72 -3.31 1.72 13.69
N PHE A 73 -2.18 1.30 14.26
CA PHE A 73 -2.16 0.60 15.55
C PHE A 73 -2.60 1.51 16.70
N ASP A 74 -2.22 2.79 16.65
CA ASP A 74 -2.37 3.72 17.76
C ASP A 74 -3.68 4.54 17.68
N ILE A 75 -4.41 4.44 16.57
CA ILE A 75 -5.63 5.23 16.34
C ILE A 75 -6.85 4.49 16.89
N GLU A 76 -7.47 5.05 17.93
CA GLU A 76 -8.73 4.55 18.49
C GLU A 76 -9.96 5.07 17.74
N ASP A 77 -9.90 6.31 17.26
CA ASP A 77 -10.97 6.96 16.52
C ASP A 77 -11.20 6.26 15.17
N VAL A 78 -12.40 5.71 14.99
CA VAL A 78 -12.75 4.91 13.82
C VAL A 78 -12.82 5.75 12.54
N ASP A 79 -13.27 7.00 12.63
CA ASP A 79 -13.40 7.88 11.48
C ASP A 79 -12.03 8.34 10.99
N LEU A 80 -11.13 8.71 11.91
CA LEU A 80 -9.74 9.04 11.60
C LEU A 80 -9.00 7.84 11.02
N HIS A 81 -9.16 6.66 11.63
CA HIS A 81 -8.60 5.41 11.11
C HIS A 81 -9.07 5.16 9.68
N ASN A 82 -10.37 5.23 9.43
CA ASN A 82 -10.95 4.99 8.11
C ASN A 82 -10.53 6.03 7.08
N SER A 83 -10.33 7.29 7.49
CA SER A 83 -9.78 8.34 6.63
C SER A 83 -8.37 8.01 6.16
N LEU A 84 -7.48 7.61 7.06
CA LEU A 84 -6.10 7.23 6.72
C LEU A 84 -6.03 5.97 5.84
N VAL A 85 -6.92 4.99 6.06
CA VAL A 85 -7.03 3.83 5.16
C VAL A 85 -7.40 4.27 3.74
N LYS A 86 -8.36 5.19 3.59
CA LYS A 86 -8.76 5.74 2.27
C LYS A 86 -7.65 6.56 1.61
N GLU A 87 -6.90 7.32 2.39
CA GLU A 87 -5.73 8.06 1.93
C GLU A 87 -4.67 7.11 1.35
N ASN A 88 -4.30 6.06 2.09
CA ASN A 88 -3.37 5.04 1.60
C ASN A 88 -3.82 4.34 0.32
N ILE A 89 -5.12 4.07 0.18
CA ILE A 89 -5.69 3.51 -1.05
C ILE A 89 -5.54 4.50 -2.21
N THR A 90 -5.79 5.78 -1.97
CA THR A 90 -5.62 6.85 -2.97
C THR A 90 -4.16 7.00 -3.38
N THR A 91 -3.23 6.90 -2.43
CA THR A 91 -1.79 6.88 -2.71
C THR A 91 -1.39 5.67 -3.55
N CYS A 92 -1.94 4.49 -3.26
CA CYS A 92 -1.75 3.30 -4.11
C CYS A 92 -2.26 3.50 -5.54
N GLN A 93 -3.46 4.08 -5.71
CA GLN A 93 -4.04 4.39 -7.02
C GLN A 93 -3.18 5.41 -7.79
N THR A 94 -2.63 6.39 -7.09
CA THR A 94 -1.71 7.39 -7.67
C THR A 94 -0.44 6.74 -8.20
N ILE A 95 0.12 5.77 -7.46
CA ILE A 95 1.29 5.01 -7.91
C ILE A 95 0.95 4.18 -9.16
N ILE A 96 -0.18 3.48 -9.16
CA ILE A 96 -0.64 2.71 -10.33
C ILE A 96 -0.74 3.61 -11.57
N HIS A 97 -1.39 4.78 -11.44
CA HIS A 97 -1.58 5.70 -12.56
C HIS A 97 -0.25 6.24 -13.11
N LYS A 98 0.74 6.48 -12.24
CA LYS A 98 2.10 6.88 -12.68
C LYS A 98 2.78 5.77 -13.47
N LEU A 99 2.74 4.53 -12.96
CA LEU A 99 3.33 3.37 -13.62
C LEU A 99 2.66 3.08 -14.98
N GLU A 100 1.32 3.20 -15.06
CA GLU A 100 0.57 3.01 -16.31
C GLU A 100 0.93 4.11 -17.36
N LYS A 101 1.18 5.35 -16.94
CA LYS A 101 1.63 6.43 -17.84
C LYS A 101 3.05 6.26 -18.34
N GLU A 102 3.96 5.78 -17.49
CA GLU A 102 5.35 5.53 -17.87
C GLU A 102 5.47 4.40 -18.91
N ASP A 103 4.60 3.40 -18.86
CA ASP A 103 4.53 2.31 -19.85
C ASP A 103 4.10 2.83 -21.24
N VAL A 104 3.10 3.72 -21.29
CA VAL A 104 2.59 4.30 -22.55
C VAL A 104 3.58 5.30 -23.18
N GLY A 105 4.43 5.94 -22.37
CA GLY A 105 5.43 6.90 -22.84
C GLY A 105 6.66 6.29 -23.53
N MET A 106 6.79 4.95 -23.55
CA MET A 106 7.90 4.24 -24.20
C MET A 106 7.55 3.65 -25.58
N GLU A 107 6.31 3.86 -26.06
CA GLU A 107 5.87 3.45 -27.41
C GLU A 107 5.96 4.58 -28.46
N GLY A 108 6.64 5.70 -28.17
CA GLY A 108 6.74 6.88 -29.03
C GLY A 108 8.15 7.18 -29.54
#